data_AF-A0A151ZGC3-F1
#
_entry.id   AF-A0A151ZGC3-F1
#
_cell.length_a   1.000
_cell.length_b   1.000
_cell.length_c   1.000
_cell.angle_alpha   90.00
_cell.angle_beta   90.00
_cell.angle_gamma   90.00
#
_symmetry.space_group_name_H-M   'P 1'
#
loop_
_entity.id
_entity.type
_entity.pdbx_description
1 polymer ?
#
loop_
_entity_poly.entity_id
_entity_poly.type
_entity_poly.pdbx_seq_one_letter_code
_entity_poly.pdbx_strand_id
1 'polypeptide(L)'
;MASVGPVPINTIPFIASCMFNLRSTTDYNANHGVKNILLNFINNKTTSEDGSEAWCSSILDNKQYVLLGNSDVKEIHSLSIQGRGDAPQWVTSFKLRYTIDGVNWAQFKSNGQEILTGNNDQNTVVNYVFSPPIIAKSIAIHPETWHSHISMRTEIYGRPYLCTSFVQTGSIPIGNRDLNHGKDLRKAIRSVTFDRPFPTAPKVTIGCSLVDATTDKGQMRWKINPENITATGFDVVFNTWGENTVYELIADYTAVVYI
;
A
#
# COMPACT_ATOMS: atom_id res chain seq x y z
N MET A 1 -18.31 4.74 10.31
CA MET A 1 -18.56 4.59 11.75
C MET A 1 -17.29 4.10 12.44
N ALA A 2 -17.12 4.38 13.73
CA ALA A 2 -16.08 3.80 14.58
C ALA A 2 -16.71 3.14 15.80
N SER A 3 -16.20 1.97 16.19
CA SER A 3 -16.64 1.22 17.36
C SER A 3 -15.45 0.72 18.18
N VAL A 4 -15.56 0.75 19.50
CA VAL A 4 -14.54 0.16 20.37
C VAL A 4 -14.62 -1.38 20.28
N GLY A 5 -13.49 -2.04 20.06
CA GLY A 5 -13.44 -3.49 19.89
C GLY A 5 -12.01 -4.02 19.73
N PRO A 6 -11.83 -5.33 19.51
CA PRO A 6 -10.51 -5.91 19.28
C PRO A 6 -9.90 -5.44 17.96
N VAL A 7 -8.57 -5.54 17.85
CA VAL A 7 -7.86 -5.32 16.58
C VAL A 7 -8.32 -6.37 15.55
N PRO A 8 -8.68 -5.99 14.30
CA PRO A 8 -9.10 -6.95 13.29
C PRO A 8 -8.03 -8.01 12.96
N ILE A 9 -8.43 -9.28 12.84
CA ILE A 9 -7.54 -10.46 12.72
C ILE A 9 -6.72 -10.60 11.41
N ASN A 10 -6.74 -9.61 10.52
CA ASN A 10 -6.03 -9.63 9.23
C ASN A 10 -5.47 -8.25 8.89
N THR A 11 -4.87 -7.60 9.89
CA THR A 11 -4.24 -6.29 9.77
C THR A 11 -2.85 -6.33 10.38
N ILE A 12 -1.94 -5.53 9.84
CA ILE A 12 -0.59 -5.37 10.38
C ILE A 12 -0.48 -4.07 11.19
N PRO A 13 0.32 -4.05 12.27
CA PRO A 13 0.62 -2.81 13.00
C PRO A 13 1.58 -1.96 12.17
N PHE A 14 1.23 -0.71 11.89
CA PHE A 14 2.02 0.11 10.97
C PHE A 14 3.16 0.86 11.64
N ILE A 15 3.01 1.33 12.88
CA ILE A 15 4.10 2.00 13.61
C ILE A 15 5.15 0.96 14.02
N ALA A 16 4.73 -0.17 14.59
CA ALA A 16 5.64 -1.26 14.97
C ALA A 16 6.41 -1.82 13.76
N SER A 17 5.81 -1.79 12.57
CA SER A 17 6.46 -2.22 11.32
C SER A 17 7.22 -1.10 10.61
N CYS A 18 7.41 0.07 11.25
CA CYS A 18 8.10 1.24 10.69
C CYS A 18 7.55 1.71 9.34
N MET A 19 6.25 1.51 9.09
CA MET A 19 5.62 1.84 7.81
C MET A 19 5.20 3.30 7.68
N PHE A 20 5.18 4.06 8.77
CA PHE A 20 4.81 5.49 8.74
C PHE A 20 5.92 6.34 9.34
N ASN A 21 6.18 7.47 8.68
CA ASN A 21 6.92 8.56 9.30
C ASN A 21 6.01 9.24 10.32
N LEU A 22 6.60 9.65 11.44
CA LEU A 22 5.88 10.31 12.53
C LEU A 22 6.34 11.76 12.64
N ARG A 23 5.38 12.67 12.85
CA ARG A 23 5.66 14.08 13.13
C ARG A 23 4.69 14.60 14.19
N SER A 24 5.21 15.14 15.28
CA SER A 24 4.43 15.90 16.25
C SER A 24 4.39 17.39 15.90
N THR A 25 3.43 18.10 16.48
CA THR A 25 3.44 19.58 16.52
C THR A 25 4.57 20.11 17.37
N THR A 26 4.68 19.60 18.59
CA THR A 26 5.70 19.94 19.57
C THR A 26 6.02 18.70 20.40
N ASP A 27 7.25 18.63 20.91
CA ASP A 27 7.69 17.63 21.87
C ASP A 27 8.17 18.35 23.12
N TYR A 28 7.79 17.88 24.32
CA TYR A 28 8.23 18.47 25.59
C TYR A 28 9.74 18.68 25.63
N ASN A 29 10.47 17.66 25.17
CA ASN A 29 11.85 17.72 24.69
C ASN A 29 12.13 16.44 23.87
N ALA A 30 13.37 16.25 23.41
CA ALA A 30 13.76 15.09 22.60
C ALA A 30 13.54 13.72 23.28
N ASN A 31 13.47 13.67 24.61
CA ASN A 31 13.20 12.45 25.38
C ASN A 31 11.70 12.14 25.54
N HIS A 32 10.84 12.97 24.95
CA HIS A 32 9.38 12.84 24.95
C HIS A 32 8.80 12.87 23.53
N GLY A 33 9.65 12.70 22.52
CA GLY A 33 9.25 12.78 21.13
C GLY A 33 8.46 11.57 20.63
N VAL A 34 8.00 11.67 19.38
CA VAL A 34 7.20 10.61 18.72
C VAL A 34 7.90 9.25 18.62
N LYS A 35 9.22 9.18 18.80
CA LYS A 35 9.96 7.91 18.92
C LYS A 35 9.47 7.03 20.08
N ASN A 36 8.85 7.62 21.10
CA ASN A 36 8.34 6.92 22.28
C ASN A 36 6.81 6.68 22.21
N ILE A 37 6.18 6.90 21.05
CA ILE A 37 4.72 6.83 20.91
C ILE A 37 4.19 5.41 20.75
N LEU A 38 5.04 4.41 20.49
CA LEU A 38 4.56 3.07 20.16
C LEU A 38 3.67 2.51 21.28
N LEU A 39 2.55 1.87 20.91
CA LEU A 39 1.66 1.21 21.85
C LEU A 39 2.44 0.24 22.76
N ASN A 40 2.14 0.27 24.06
CA ASN A 40 2.85 -0.50 25.09
C ASN A 40 4.36 -0.23 25.18
N PHE A 41 4.86 0.89 24.63
CA PHE A 41 6.25 1.28 24.82
C PHE A 41 6.56 1.43 26.32
N ILE A 42 7.66 0.81 26.73
CA ILE A 42 8.22 0.77 28.08
C ILE A 42 9.72 1.02 27.91
N ASN A 43 10.31 1.84 28.79
CA ASN A 43 11.76 2.05 28.81
C ASN A 43 12.40 1.38 30.04
N ASN A 44 13.74 1.37 30.10
CA ASN A 44 14.48 0.62 31.12
C ASN A 44 14.39 1.27 32.53
N LYS A 45 13.92 2.53 32.63
CA LYS A 45 13.86 3.36 33.86
C LYS A 45 15.15 3.36 34.69
N THR A 46 16.28 3.03 34.08
CA THR A 46 17.57 2.95 34.76
C THR A 46 18.17 4.33 34.97
N THR A 47 17.81 5.30 34.13
CA THR A 47 18.21 6.70 34.26
C THR A 47 17.02 7.62 33.95
N SER A 48 17.05 8.86 34.46
CA SER A 48 16.09 9.90 34.07
C SER A 48 16.28 10.39 32.62
N GLU A 49 17.35 9.97 31.95
CA GLU A 49 17.64 10.32 30.56
C GLU A 49 16.91 9.40 29.55
N ASP A 50 16.37 8.26 30.01
CA ASP A 50 15.70 7.25 29.18
C ASP A 50 14.33 7.74 28.63
N GLY A 51 13.87 8.91 29.07
CA GLY A 51 12.68 9.61 28.57
C GLY A 51 11.34 9.11 29.08
N SER A 52 10.26 9.51 28.42
CA SER A 52 8.89 9.13 28.80
C SER A 52 8.41 7.87 28.10
N GLU A 53 7.52 7.12 28.75
CA GLU A 53 6.77 6.00 28.14
C GLU A 53 5.56 6.50 27.35
N ALA A 54 5.76 7.53 26.53
CA ALA A 54 4.79 8.17 25.63
C ALA A 54 5.47 9.26 24.79
N TRP A 55 4.80 9.68 23.71
CA TRP A 55 4.98 11.04 23.20
C TRP A 55 4.29 12.03 24.16
N CYS A 56 4.93 13.17 24.44
CA CYS A 56 4.34 14.26 25.23
C CYS A 56 4.56 15.60 24.53
N SER A 57 3.51 16.41 24.38
CA SER A 57 3.64 17.73 23.73
C SER A 57 4.44 18.72 24.59
N SER A 58 4.96 19.80 23.99
CA SER A 58 5.52 20.91 24.78
C SER A 58 4.42 21.89 25.20
N ILE A 59 3.50 22.15 24.28
CA ILE A 59 2.43 23.13 24.46
C ILE A 59 1.14 22.39 24.82
N LEU A 60 0.41 22.89 25.81
CA LEU A 60 -0.86 22.34 26.28
C LEU A 60 -2.04 23.15 25.74
N ASP A 61 -2.41 22.89 24.48
CA ASP A 61 -3.62 23.39 23.85
C ASP A 61 -4.24 22.32 22.94
N ASN A 62 -5.44 22.57 22.43
CA ASN A 62 -6.13 21.66 21.52
C ASN A 62 -5.65 21.80 20.05
N LYS A 63 -4.48 22.39 19.82
CA LYS A 63 -3.88 22.53 18.49
C LYS A 63 -2.74 21.53 18.26
N GLN A 64 -2.43 20.72 19.27
CA GLN A 64 -1.41 19.68 19.15
C GLN A 64 -1.89 18.53 18.27
N TYR A 65 -0.95 17.85 17.61
CA TYR A 65 -1.22 16.61 16.89
C TYR A 65 0.02 15.74 16.74
N VAL A 66 -0.22 14.45 16.50
CA VAL A 66 0.76 13.56 15.87
C VAL A 66 0.24 13.10 14.54
N LEU A 67 1.03 13.37 13.50
CA LEU A 67 0.83 12.99 12.13
C LEU A 67 1.60 11.69 11.85
N LEU A 68 0.88 10.71 11.32
CA LEU A 68 1.43 9.51 10.71
C LEU A 68 1.32 9.68 9.20
N GLY A 69 2.45 9.76 8.48
CA GLY A 69 2.47 9.91 7.02
C GLY A 69 3.26 8.83 6.28
N ASN A 70 2.73 8.36 5.16
CA ASN A 70 3.38 7.48 4.18
C ASN A 70 3.13 8.01 2.75
N SER A 71 4.01 7.67 1.79
CA SER A 71 3.84 8.05 0.38
C SER A 71 2.72 7.29 -0.32
N ASP A 72 2.50 6.04 0.10
CA ASP A 72 1.51 5.14 -0.44
C ASP A 72 0.23 5.20 0.38
N VAL A 73 -0.89 4.95 -0.31
CA VAL A 73 -2.19 4.84 0.34
C VAL A 73 -2.23 3.54 1.15
N LYS A 74 -2.81 3.59 2.36
CA LYS A 74 -3.08 2.43 3.21
C LYS A 74 -4.56 2.38 3.57
N GLU A 75 -5.06 1.17 3.82
CA GLU A 75 -6.36 0.97 4.49
C GLU A 75 -6.12 0.92 5.99
N ILE A 76 -6.55 1.94 6.71
CA ILE A 76 -6.46 2.00 8.16
C ILE A 76 -7.76 1.45 8.73
N HIS A 77 -7.68 0.27 9.32
CA HIS A 77 -8.81 -0.48 9.86
C HIS A 77 -9.07 -0.20 11.33
N SER A 78 -8.03 0.07 12.12
CA SER A 78 -8.22 0.44 13.52
C SER A 78 -7.09 1.33 14.05
N LEU A 79 -7.38 2.00 15.16
CA LEU A 79 -6.45 2.83 15.91
C LEU A 79 -6.56 2.50 17.40
N SER A 80 -5.43 2.13 17.99
CA SER A 80 -5.29 1.94 19.44
C SER A 80 -4.65 3.17 20.05
N ILE A 81 -5.18 3.63 21.18
CA ILE A 81 -4.63 4.72 21.98
C ILE A 81 -4.46 4.28 23.44
N GLN A 82 -3.40 4.74 24.08
CA GLN A 82 -3.02 4.39 25.44
C GLN A 82 -2.38 5.61 26.12
N GLY A 83 -2.50 5.71 27.45
CA GLY A 83 -1.86 6.76 28.24
C GLY A 83 -0.34 6.59 28.36
N ARG A 84 0.29 7.46 29.17
CA ARG A 84 1.72 7.39 29.50
C ARG A 84 2.00 6.35 30.57
N GLY A 85 2.95 5.45 30.32
CA GLY A 85 3.25 4.33 31.22
C GLY A 85 3.87 4.73 32.58
N ASP A 86 4.63 5.82 32.61
CA ASP A 86 5.50 6.20 33.74
C ASP A 86 5.00 7.41 34.56
N ALA A 87 3.90 8.06 34.14
CA ALA A 87 3.27 9.15 34.89
C ALA A 87 1.76 9.21 34.61
N PRO A 88 0.93 9.73 35.54
CA PRO A 88 -0.52 9.80 35.37
C PRO A 88 -0.93 10.90 34.37
N GLN A 89 -0.67 10.65 33.09
CA GLN A 89 -0.92 11.57 31.98
C GLN A 89 -1.51 10.78 30.81
N TRP A 90 -2.61 11.26 30.25
CA TRP A 90 -3.26 10.62 29.10
C TRP A 90 -4.22 11.56 28.37
N VAL A 91 -4.40 11.34 27.08
CA VAL A 91 -5.42 11.99 26.26
C VAL A 91 -6.79 11.37 26.58
N THR A 92 -7.78 12.19 26.94
CA THR A 92 -9.13 11.75 27.34
C THR A 92 -10.16 11.90 26.21
N SER A 93 -9.88 12.73 25.20
CA SER A 93 -10.64 12.76 23.95
C SER A 93 -9.79 13.33 22.81
N PHE A 94 -10.11 12.94 21.57
CA PHE A 94 -9.35 13.34 20.40
C PHE A 94 -10.21 13.37 19.14
N LYS A 95 -9.73 14.08 18.13
CA LYS A 95 -10.25 14.07 16.75
C LYS A 95 -9.25 13.39 15.81
N LEU A 96 -9.75 12.88 14.69
CA LEU A 96 -8.91 12.35 13.62
C LEU A 96 -9.09 13.19 12.34
N ARG A 97 -7.97 13.54 11.71
CA ARG A 97 -7.95 14.10 10.36
C ARG A 97 -7.13 13.21 9.45
N TYR A 98 -7.47 13.10 8.18
CA TYR A 98 -6.74 12.26 7.25
C TYR A 98 -6.76 12.85 5.84
N THR A 99 -5.82 12.41 5.01
CA THR A 99 -5.71 12.83 3.62
C THR A 99 -5.20 11.69 2.74
N ILE A 100 -5.71 11.65 1.51
CA ILE A 100 -5.28 10.70 0.47
C ILE A 100 -4.30 11.36 -0.52
N ASP A 101 -4.31 12.68 -0.63
CA ASP A 101 -3.54 13.45 -1.62
C ASP A 101 -2.45 14.34 -0.98
N GLY A 102 -2.44 14.49 0.35
CA GLY A 102 -1.51 15.36 1.08
C GLY A 102 -1.92 16.84 1.09
N VAL A 103 -3.01 17.20 0.41
CA VAL A 103 -3.45 18.60 0.21
C VAL A 103 -4.80 18.82 0.90
N ASN A 104 -5.78 17.98 0.59
CA ASN A 104 -7.14 18.07 1.12
C ASN A 104 -7.28 17.15 2.33
N TRP A 105 -7.62 17.75 3.47
CA TRP A 105 -7.73 17.05 4.75
C TRP A 105 -9.18 16.88 5.18
N ALA A 106 -9.63 15.63 5.23
CA ALA A 106 -10.94 15.27 5.74
C ALA A 106 -10.93 15.17 7.27
N GLN A 107 -12.03 15.60 7.90
CA GLN A 107 -12.31 15.37 9.31
C GLN A 107 -13.05 14.04 9.46
N PHE A 108 -12.54 13.11 10.27
CA PHE A 108 -13.24 11.87 10.56
C PHE A 108 -14.47 12.14 11.43
N LYS A 109 -15.58 11.46 11.11
CA LYS A 109 -16.82 11.50 11.88
C LYS A 109 -17.34 10.08 12.12
N SER A 110 -17.59 9.74 13.37
CA SER A 110 -18.34 8.53 13.74
C SER A 110 -19.77 8.91 14.08
N ASN A 111 -20.74 8.44 13.30
CA ASN A 111 -22.17 8.75 13.51
C ASN A 111 -22.46 10.25 13.62
N GLY A 112 -21.76 11.06 12.81
CA GLY A 112 -21.86 12.53 12.82
C GLY A 112 -21.03 13.24 13.88
N GLN A 113 -20.46 12.52 14.86
CA GLN A 113 -19.59 13.08 15.90
C GLN A 113 -18.13 13.05 15.48
N GLU A 114 -17.43 14.17 15.70
CA GLU A 114 -16.00 14.33 15.35
C GLU A 114 -15.06 13.87 16.48
N ILE A 115 -15.53 13.96 17.73
CA ILE A 115 -14.75 13.65 18.93
C ILE A 115 -14.90 12.16 19.26
N LEU A 116 -13.77 11.51 19.46
CA LEU A 116 -13.65 10.15 19.97
C LEU A 116 -13.17 10.20 21.43
N THR A 117 -13.67 9.30 22.25
CA THR A 117 -13.23 9.15 23.64
C THR A 117 -11.84 8.52 23.69
N GLY A 118 -10.94 9.09 24.48
CA GLY A 118 -9.60 8.58 24.71
C GLY A 118 -9.52 7.65 25.92
N ASN A 119 -8.40 7.72 26.63
CA ASN A 119 -8.13 6.91 27.81
C ASN A 119 -8.63 7.57 29.09
N ASN A 120 -8.79 6.77 30.14
CA ASN A 120 -9.08 7.21 31.51
C ASN A 120 -7.99 6.79 32.51
N ASP A 121 -6.91 6.18 32.03
CA ASP A 121 -5.76 5.76 32.82
C ASP A 121 -4.48 5.70 31.96
N GLN A 122 -3.40 5.21 32.55
CA GLN A 122 -2.07 5.11 31.93
C GLN A 122 -1.92 3.99 30.91
N ASN A 123 -2.63 2.86 31.07
CA ASN A 123 -2.21 1.58 30.48
C ASN A 123 -3.34 0.78 29.81
N THR A 124 -4.61 1.07 30.07
CA THR A 124 -5.72 0.45 29.37
C THR A 124 -5.75 0.94 27.93
N VAL A 125 -5.59 0.01 26.99
CA VAL A 125 -5.66 0.30 25.56
C VAL A 125 -7.12 0.46 25.14
N VAL A 126 -7.43 1.56 24.46
CA VAL A 126 -8.72 1.79 23.79
C VAL A 126 -8.49 1.65 22.29
N ASN A 127 -9.11 0.66 21.65
CA ASN A 127 -8.98 0.43 20.21
C ASN A 127 -10.30 0.73 19.49
N TYR A 128 -10.24 1.65 18.53
CA TYR A 128 -11.32 2.00 17.62
C TYR A 128 -11.17 1.26 16.30
N VAL A 129 -12.18 0.47 15.93
CA VAL A 129 -12.30 -0.16 14.62
C VAL A 129 -13.13 0.72 13.71
N PHE A 130 -12.63 0.99 12.51
CA PHE A 130 -13.26 1.80 11.48
C PHE A 130 -14.03 0.92 10.49
N SER A 131 -15.30 1.24 10.25
CA SER A 131 -16.14 0.60 9.24
C SER A 131 -16.93 1.64 8.46
N PRO A 132 -16.66 1.85 7.15
CA PRO A 132 -15.55 1.24 6.39
C PRO A 132 -14.15 1.70 6.89
N PRO A 133 -13.06 1.02 6.49
CA PRO A 133 -11.69 1.47 6.79
C PRO A 133 -11.41 2.86 6.25
N ILE A 134 -10.51 3.60 6.90
CA ILE A 134 -10.05 4.90 6.42
C ILE A 134 -8.99 4.67 5.34
N ILE A 135 -9.22 5.18 4.14
CA ILE A 135 -8.26 5.12 3.03
C ILE A 135 -7.46 6.43 3.03
N ALA A 136 -6.17 6.35 3.37
CA ALA A 136 -5.35 7.55 3.53
C ALA A 136 -3.86 7.27 3.29
N LYS A 137 -3.14 8.30 2.84
CA LYS A 137 -1.67 8.37 2.90
C LYS A 137 -1.21 8.87 4.26
N SER A 138 -2.00 9.72 4.90
CA SER A 138 -1.66 10.27 6.19
C SER A 138 -2.88 10.42 7.08
N ILE A 139 -2.68 10.18 8.37
CA ILE A 139 -3.67 10.37 9.42
C ILE A 139 -3.04 11.13 10.58
N ALA A 140 -3.77 12.09 11.15
CA ALA A 140 -3.35 12.89 12.28
C ALA A 140 -4.32 12.70 13.45
N ILE A 141 -3.73 12.43 14.62
CA ILE A 141 -4.44 12.34 15.90
C ILE A 141 -4.32 13.72 16.56
N HIS A 142 -5.47 14.36 16.81
CA HIS A 142 -5.56 15.68 17.43
C HIS A 142 -6.15 15.54 18.85
N PRO A 143 -5.34 15.56 19.91
CA PRO A 143 -5.84 15.62 21.28
C PRO A 143 -6.76 16.84 21.50
N GLU A 144 -7.93 16.62 22.08
CA GLU A 144 -8.90 17.67 22.40
C GLU A 144 -8.94 17.96 23.91
N THR A 145 -8.92 16.90 24.72
CA THR A 145 -8.86 16.98 26.19
C THR A 145 -7.90 15.94 26.73
N TRP A 146 -7.34 16.20 27.92
CA TRP A 146 -6.35 15.35 28.55
C TRP A 146 -6.43 15.40 30.08
N HIS A 147 -5.87 14.39 30.72
CA HIS A 147 -5.62 14.36 32.15
C HIS A 147 -4.16 14.73 32.41
N SER A 148 -3.93 15.78 33.22
CA SER A 148 -2.63 16.34 33.62
C SER A 148 -1.75 16.90 32.48
N HIS A 149 -1.53 16.16 31.39
CA HIS A 149 -0.69 16.56 30.28
C HIS A 149 -1.11 15.85 28.97
N ILE A 150 -0.85 16.45 27.81
CA ILE A 150 -1.05 15.80 26.51
C ILE A 150 0.06 14.78 26.33
N SER A 151 -0.24 13.53 26.64
CA SER A 151 0.68 12.42 26.54
C SER A 151 -0.07 11.18 26.05
N MET A 152 0.49 10.47 25.07
CA MET A 152 -0.14 9.25 24.56
C MET A 152 0.87 8.29 23.91
N ARG A 153 0.49 7.01 23.91
CA ARG A 153 1.01 5.97 23.03
C ARG A 153 -0.09 5.54 22.06
N THR A 154 0.27 5.06 20.88
CA THR A 154 -0.69 4.68 19.84
C THR A 154 -0.12 3.61 18.90
N GLU A 155 -1.01 2.93 18.19
CA GLU A 155 -0.73 2.10 17.04
C GLU A 155 -1.90 2.23 16.07
N ILE A 156 -1.63 2.17 14.77
CA ILE A 156 -2.66 2.05 13.74
C ILE A 156 -2.48 0.73 13.00
N TYR A 157 -3.59 0.06 12.74
CA TYR A 157 -3.60 -1.25 12.11
C TYR A 157 -4.30 -1.18 10.78
N GLY A 158 -3.76 -1.88 9.80
CA GLY A 158 -4.32 -1.83 8.47
C GLY A 158 -3.74 -2.81 7.49
N ARG A 159 -3.96 -2.50 6.21
CA ARG A 159 -3.41 -3.22 5.07
C ARG A 159 -2.78 -2.22 4.09
N PRO A 160 -1.73 -2.62 3.36
CA PRO A 160 -1.33 -1.89 2.15
C PRO A 160 -2.54 -1.77 1.21
N TYR A 161 -2.83 -0.58 0.68
CA TYR A 161 -4.07 -0.37 -0.10
C TYR A 161 -4.09 -1.19 -1.38
N LEU A 162 -2.96 -1.31 -2.12
CA LEU A 162 -2.80 -2.19 -3.28
C LEU A 162 -1.30 -2.46 -3.55
N CYS A 163 -1.00 -3.60 -4.18
CA CYS A 163 0.35 -3.98 -4.60
C CYS A 163 0.92 -2.96 -5.58
N THR A 164 2.14 -2.51 -5.34
CA THR A 164 2.91 -1.84 -6.39
C THR A 164 3.10 -2.83 -7.53
N SER A 165 2.91 -2.40 -8.78
CA SER A 165 3.21 -3.27 -9.92
C SER A 165 4.38 -2.69 -10.68
N PHE A 166 5.34 -3.55 -11.00
CA PHE A 166 6.31 -3.22 -12.04
C PHE A 166 5.76 -3.77 -13.34
N VAL A 167 5.62 -2.89 -14.33
CA VAL A 167 5.00 -3.18 -15.62
C VAL A 167 5.97 -2.78 -16.72
N GLN A 168 6.14 -3.67 -17.70
CA GLN A 168 6.80 -3.36 -18.96
C GLN A 168 5.88 -3.79 -20.11
N THR A 169 5.83 -2.97 -21.15
CA THR A 169 5.00 -3.17 -22.32
C THR A 169 5.83 -3.08 -23.58
N GLY A 170 5.40 -3.73 -24.65
CA GLY A 170 6.06 -3.59 -25.93
C GLY A 170 5.22 -4.18 -27.05
N SER A 171 5.73 -4.07 -28.27
CA SER A 171 5.09 -4.59 -29.47
C SER A 171 6.12 -5.36 -30.28
N ILE A 172 5.76 -6.54 -30.76
CA ILE A 172 6.63 -7.38 -31.55
C ILE A 172 5.88 -7.90 -32.79
N PRO A 173 6.34 -7.57 -34.01
CA PRO A 173 5.81 -8.15 -35.23
C PRO A 173 6.41 -9.54 -35.48
N ILE A 174 5.80 -10.33 -36.36
CA ILE A 174 6.53 -11.42 -37.03
C ILE A 174 7.73 -10.81 -37.76
N GLY A 175 7.53 -9.71 -38.50
CA GLY A 175 8.58 -8.91 -39.12
C GLY A 175 9.26 -9.59 -40.32
N ASN A 176 8.78 -10.74 -40.76
CA ASN A 176 9.26 -11.45 -41.94
C ASN A 176 8.18 -12.41 -42.49
N ARG A 177 8.55 -13.30 -43.41
CA ARG A 177 7.62 -14.19 -44.13
C ARG A 177 7.64 -15.65 -43.65
N ASP A 178 8.11 -15.91 -42.42
CA ASP A 178 8.25 -17.27 -41.86
C ASP A 178 6.94 -18.07 -41.88
N LEU A 179 5.78 -17.40 -41.74
CA LEU A 179 4.46 -18.04 -41.74
C LEU A 179 3.67 -17.82 -43.05
N ASN A 180 4.30 -17.24 -44.07
CA ASN A 180 3.63 -16.88 -45.32
C ASN A 180 3.69 -17.99 -46.39
N HIS A 181 4.21 -19.16 -46.04
CA HIS A 181 4.33 -20.32 -46.92
C HIS A 181 4.29 -21.62 -46.10
N GLY A 182 4.20 -22.75 -46.79
CA GLY A 182 4.12 -24.08 -46.18
C GLY A 182 2.69 -24.50 -45.79
N LYS A 183 2.58 -25.69 -45.20
CA LYS A 183 1.33 -26.37 -44.84
C LYS A 183 1.42 -26.86 -43.39
N ASP A 184 0.28 -27.25 -42.84
CA ASP A 184 0.16 -27.75 -41.46
C ASP A 184 0.68 -26.73 -40.44
N LEU A 185 0.95 -27.20 -39.21
CA LEU A 185 1.39 -26.35 -38.11
C LEU A 185 2.75 -25.71 -38.44
N ARG A 186 2.78 -24.37 -38.43
CA ARG A 186 3.99 -23.57 -38.63
C ARG A 186 4.12 -22.57 -37.50
N LYS A 187 5.36 -22.37 -37.04
CA LYS A 187 5.71 -21.56 -35.87
C LYS A 187 6.83 -20.57 -36.22
N ALA A 188 6.65 -19.32 -35.83
CA ALA A 188 7.68 -18.29 -35.83
C ALA A 188 7.87 -17.78 -34.40
N ILE A 189 9.12 -17.70 -33.95
CA ILE A 189 9.48 -17.32 -32.59
C ILE A 189 10.22 -15.98 -32.63
N ARG A 190 9.82 -15.05 -31.76
CA ARG A 190 10.53 -13.79 -31.52
C ARG A 190 10.85 -13.68 -30.05
N SER A 191 12.13 -13.73 -29.71
CA SER A 191 12.57 -13.53 -28.34
C SER A 191 12.53 -12.04 -28.01
N VAL A 192 11.86 -11.73 -26.90
CA VAL A 192 11.75 -10.38 -26.34
C VAL A 192 12.67 -10.30 -25.13
N THR A 193 13.52 -9.29 -25.11
CA THR A 193 14.27 -8.89 -23.90
C THR A 193 13.58 -7.69 -23.29
N PHE A 194 13.32 -7.74 -21.99
CA PHE A 194 12.75 -6.59 -21.27
C PHE A 194 13.79 -5.47 -21.13
N ASP A 195 13.34 -4.21 -21.15
CA ASP A 195 14.22 -3.04 -20.98
C ASP A 195 15.00 -3.11 -19.65
N ARG A 196 14.39 -3.71 -18.63
CA ARG A 196 15.05 -4.04 -17.35
C ARG A 196 14.61 -5.42 -16.86
N PRO A 197 15.47 -6.18 -16.18
CA PRO A 197 15.07 -7.43 -15.54
C PRO A 197 14.00 -7.19 -14.47
N PHE A 198 12.97 -8.04 -14.44
CA PHE A 198 12.03 -8.13 -13.33
C PHE A 198 12.67 -8.82 -12.11
N PRO A 199 12.21 -8.54 -10.88
CA PRO A 199 12.70 -9.23 -9.68
C PRO A 199 12.35 -10.72 -9.65
N THR A 200 11.24 -11.10 -10.28
CA THR A 200 10.77 -12.49 -10.48
C THR A 200 10.18 -12.62 -11.89
N ALA A 201 9.95 -13.84 -12.36
CA ALA A 201 9.32 -14.02 -13.68
C ALA A 201 7.91 -13.37 -13.70
N PRO A 202 7.63 -12.43 -14.62
CA PRO A 202 6.35 -11.73 -14.69
C PRO A 202 5.24 -12.64 -15.21
N LYS A 203 3.98 -12.22 -14.98
CA LYS A 203 2.87 -12.66 -15.83
C LYS A 203 2.90 -11.84 -17.11
N VAL A 204 2.81 -12.49 -18.26
CA VAL A 204 2.76 -11.82 -19.57
C VAL A 204 1.40 -12.04 -20.21
N THR A 205 0.73 -10.95 -20.55
CA THR A 205 -0.47 -10.94 -21.39
C THR A 205 -0.11 -10.44 -22.78
N ILE A 206 -0.64 -11.08 -23.82
CA ILE A 206 -0.46 -10.67 -25.21
C ILE A 206 -1.81 -10.40 -25.84
N GLY A 207 -1.92 -9.28 -26.56
CA GLY A 207 -3.00 -8.98 -27.50
C GLY A 207 -2.46 -8.89 -28.93
N CYS A 208 -3.30 -9.19 -29.91
CA CYS A 208 -2.96 -8.98 -31.32
C CYS A 208 -3.44 -7.59 -31.77
N SER A 209 -2.54 -6.81 -32.36
CA SER A 209 -2.82 -5.43 -32.81
C SER A 209 -2.84 -5.27 -34.33
N LEU A 210 -2.35 -6.26 -35.09
CA LEU A 210 -2.46 -6.30 -36.55
C LEU A 210 -2.55 -7.75 -37.05
N VAL A 211 -3.39 -7.95 -38.07
CA VAL A 211 -3.50 -9.21 -38.82
C VAL A 211 -3.44 -8.93 -40.32
N ASP A 212 -2.42 -9.49 -40.98
CA ASP A 212 -2.31 -9.56 -42.44
C ASP A 212 -2.11 -11.04 -42.83
N ALA A 213 -3.17 -11.68 -43.30
CA ALA A 213 -3.18 -13.11 -43.58
C ALA A 213 -4.25 -13.49 -44.62
N THR A 214 -4.02 -14.60 -45.31
CA THR A 214 -4.99 -15.23 -46.21
C THR A 214 -5.67 -16.41 -45.53
N THR A 215 -6.96 -16.59 -45.83
CA THR A 215 -7.74 -17.72 -45.33
C THR A 215 -7.41 -19.03 -46.06
N ASP A 216 -7.58 -20.16 -45.38
CA ASP A 216 -7.60 -21.49 -45.98
C ASP A 216 -9.06 -21.88 -46.21
N LYS A 217 -9.51 -21.80 -47.48
CA LYS A 217 -10.89 -22.10 -47.87
C LYS A 217 -11.94 -21.37 -47.02
N GLY A 218 -11.68 -20.10 -46.70
CA GLY A 218 -12.57 -19.26 -45.88
C GLY A 218 -12.32 -19.33 -44.37
N GLN A 219 -11.45 -20.23 -43.89
CA GLN A 219 -11.10 -20.30 -42.46
C GLN A 219 -9.83 -19.49 -42.16
N MET A 220 -9.90 -18.58 -41.17
CA MET A 220 -8.74 -17.87 -40.63
C MET A 220 -8.19 -18.63 -39.42
N ARG A 221 -6.87 -18.92 -39.41
CA ARG A 221 -6.23 -19.66 -38.31
C ARG A 221 -4.88 -19.05 -37.98
N TRP A 222 -4.78 -18.47 -36.79
CA TRP A 222 -3.53 -18.01 -36.22
C TRP A 222 -3.63 -18.01 -34.69
N LYS A 223 -2.49 -18.06 -34.02
CA LYS A 223 -2.40 -18.01 -32.55
C LYS A 223 -1.09 -17.37 -32.12
N ILE A 224 -1.14 -16.50 -31.12
CA ILE A 224 0.03 -15.87 -30.52
C ILE A 224 0.07 -16.29 -29.04
N ASN A 225 1.20 -16.79 -28.56
CA ASN A 225 1.38 -17.13 -27.13
C ASN A 225 2.73 -16.63 -26.62
N PRO A 226 2.80 -16.18 -25.35
CA PRO A 226 4.08 -16.09 -24.65
C PRO A 226 4.52 -17.50 -24.21
N GLU A 227 5.79 -17.82 -24.40
CA GLU A 227 6.45 -19.03 -23.90
C GLU A 227 7.76 -18.64 -23.20
N ASN A 228 8.35 -19.56 -22.44
CA ASN A 228 9.68 -19.40 -21.83
C ASN A 228 9.87 -18.09 -21.05
N ILE A 229 8.86 -17.68 -20.28
CA ILE A 229 8.88 -16.42 -19.54
C ILE A 229 9.89 -16.51 -18.39
N THR A 230 10.82 -15.55 -18.37
CA THR A 230 11.83 -15.38 -17.33
C THR A 230 11.83 -13.94 -16.83
N ALA A 231 12.66 -13.64 -15.83
CA ALA A 231 12.87 -12.28 -15.33
C ALA A 231 13.43 -11.32 -16.41
N THR A 232 14.18 -11.82 -17.40
CA THR A 232 14.89 -10.98 -18.38
C THR A 232 14.20 -10.90 -19.74
N GLY A 233 13.26 -11.80 -20.01
CA GLY A 233 12.60 -11.87 -21.31
C GLY A 233 11.68 -13.07 -21.43
N PHE A 234 11.14 -13.23 -22.63
CA PHE A 234 10.24 -14.33 -22.98
C PHE A 234 10.22 -14.50 -24.50
N ASP A 235 9.66 -15.61 -24.97
CA ASP A 235 9.46 -15.85 -26.39
C ASP A 235 8.01 -15.54 -26.79
N VAL A 236 7.83 -14.74 -27.83
CA VAL A 236 6.55 -14.60 -28.51
C VAL A 236 6.48 -15.61 -29.64
N VAL A 237 5.48 -16.47 -29.55
CA VAL A 237 5.28 -17.58 -30.47
C VAL A 237 4.05 -17.34 -31.32
N PHE A 238 4.29 -17.05 -32.59
CA PHE A 238 3.28 -16.95 -33.64
C PHE A 238 3.08 -18.32 -34.28
N ASN A 239 1.83 -18.75 -34.40
CA ASN A 239 1.47 -20.02 -35.04
C ASN A 239 0.39 -19.79 -36.09
N THR A 240 0.44 -20.59 -37.15
CA THR A 240 -0.68 -20.82 -38.07
C THR A 240 -0.73 -22.31 -38.41
N TRP A 241 -1.86 -22.80 -38.93
CA TRP A 241 -2.03 -24.21 -39.29
C TRP A 241 -3.03 -24.40 -40.44
N GLY A 242 -2.99 -25.59 -41.05
CA GLY A 242 -3.67 -25.85 -42.32
C GLY A 242 -2.92 -25.15 -43.47
N GLU A 243 -3.66 -24.65 -44.46
CA GLU A 243 -3.09 -24.00 -45.65
C GLU A 243 -3.08 -22.45 -45.55
N ASN A 244 -3.33 -21.88 -44.36
CA ASN A 244 -3.34 -20.43 -44.15
C ASN A 244 -1.96 -19.83 -44.49
N THR A 245 -1.91 -18.66 -45.12
CA THR A 245 -0.66 -17.90 -45.27
C THR A 245 -0.74 -16.64 -44.43
N VAL A 246 0.19 -16.48 -43.49
CA VAL A 246 0.22 -15.31 -42.59
C VAL A 246 1.39 -14.44 -43.01
N TYR A 247 1.07 -13.25 -43.53
CA TYR A 247 2.06 -12.28 -43.97
C TYR A 247 2.64 -11.53 -42.78
N GLU A 248 1.76 -11.03 -41.89
CA GLU A 248 2.14 -10.26 -40.72
C GLU A 248 1.15 -10.49 -39.56
N LEU A 249 1.68 -10.61 -38.35
CA LEU A 249 0.94 -10.46 -37.11
C LEU A 249 1.76 -9.56 -36.21
N ILE A 250 1.09 -8.64 -35.50
CA ILE A 250 1.73 -7.84 -34.46
C ILE A 250 1.13 -8.21 -33.11
N ALA A 251 2.02 -8.46 -32.14
CA ALA A 251 1.70 -8.83 -30.78
C ALA A 251 2.10 -7.70 -29.84
N ASP A 252 1.12 -7.08 -29.17
CA ASP A 252 1.37 -6.17 -28.06
C ASP A 252 1.36 -6.96 -26.76
N TYR A 253 2.35 -6.75 -25.91
CA TYR A 253 2.44 -7.43 -24.63
C TYR A 253 2.42 -6.47 -23.45
N THR A 254 1.91 -6.97 -22.32
CA THR A 254 2.02 -6.36 -21.00
C THR A 254 2.57 -7.41 -20.04
N ALA A 255 3.76 -7.16 -19.50
CA ALA A 255 4.43 -7.99 -18.51
C ALA A 255 4.33 -7.33 -17.12
N VAL A 256 3.84 -8.05 -16.11
CA VAL A 256 3.55 -7.53 -14.78
C VAL A 256 4.09 -8.44 -13.68
N VAL A 257 4.78 -7.85 -12.71
CA VAL A 257 5.01 -8.43 -11.37
C VAL A 257 4.28 -7.57 -10.33
N TYR A 258 3.54 -8.21 -9.45
CA TYR A 258 3.00 -7.58 -8.24
C TYR A 258 4.07 -7.63 -7.16
N ILE A 259 4.40 -6.45 -6.63
CA ILE A 259 5.42 -6.19 -5.61
C ILE A 259 4.72 -5.64 -4.36
#